data_AF-A0A3L7N0W1-F1
#
_entry.id   AF-A0A3L7N0W1-F1
#
_cell.length_a   1.000
_cell.length_b   1.000
_cell.length_c   1.000
_cell.angle_alpha   90.00
_cell.angle_beta   90.00
_cell.angle_gamma   90.00
#
_symmetry.space_group_name_H-M   'P 1'
#
loop_
_entity.id
_entity.type
_entity.pdbx_description
1 polymer ?
#
loop_
_entity_poly.entity_id
_entity_poly.type
_entity_poly.pdbx_seq_one_letter_code
_entity_poly.pdbx_strand_id
1 'polypeptide(L)'
;THGDVFPVGKSKMTPFEPKSPKGSRSFPSKNLSKGVGEWNHYYIKAINGEVRLWVNGEQVSGGKDCDPKTGYLCLESEGSPIEFKGLKIKELP
;
A
#
# COMPACT_ATOMS: atom_id res chain seq x y z
N THR A 1 2.25 -6.12 9.76
CA THR A 1 3.21 -5.09 9.29
C THR A 1 2.40 -3.90 8.82
N HIS A 2 2.94 -2.69 8.90
CA HIS A 2 2.09 -1.49 8.88
C HIS A 2 2.23 -0.66 7.60
N GLY A 3 2.65 -1.27 6.50
CA GLY A 3 2.83 -0.57 5.24
C GLY A 3 3.42 -1.47 4.17
N ASP A 4 3.04 -2.75 4.16
CA ASP A 4 3.51 -3.66 3.12
C ASP A 4 2.70 -3.45 1.85
N VAL A 5 3.36 -3.55 0.69
CA VAL A 5 2.69 -3.57 -0.61
C VAL A 5 3.07 -4.87 -1.32
N PHE A 6 2.06 -5.61 -1.81
CA PHE A 6 2.26 -6.90 -2.47
C PHE A 6 1.13 -7.24 -3.44
N PRO A 7 1.41 -8.00 -4.51
CA PRO A 7 0.38 -8.52 -5.41
C PRO A 7 -0.37 -9.69 -4.77
N VAL A 8 -1.64 -9.85 -5.13
CA VAL A 8 -2.52 -10.94 -4.70
C VAL A 8 -3.10 -11.71 -5.88
N GLY A 9 -3.45 -12.98 -5.66
CA GLY A 9 -4.05 -13.83 -6.68
C GLY A 9 -3.15 -13.98 -7.92
N LYS A 10 -3.68 -13.58 -9.09
CA LYS A 10 -2.96 -13.64 -10.37
C LYS A 10 -2.22 -12.35 -10.73
N SER A 11 -2.35 -11.30 -9.91
CA SER A 11 -1.67 -10.03 -10.18
C SER A 11 -0.15 -10.16 -10.02
N LYS A 12 0.59 -9.28 -10.70
CA LYS A 12 2.06 -9.24 -10.68
C LYS A 12 2.54 -7.86 -10.25
N MET A 13 3.73 -7.82 -9.67
CA MET A 13 4.42 -6.59 -9.28
C MET A 13 5.91 -6.90 -9.06
N THR A 14 6.79 -5.97 -9.43
CA THR A 14 8.19 -5.93 -9.01
C THR A 14 8.31 -5.06 -7.75
N PRO A 15 8.48 -5.64 -6.54
CA PRO A 15 8.50 -4.86 -5.30
C PRO A 15 9.78 -4.03 -5.13
N PHE A 16 9.65 -2.86 -4.50
CA PHE A 16 10.78 -2.06 -4.04
C PHE A 16 11.39 -2.63 -2.76
N GLU A 17 12.66 -2.30 -2.52
CA GLU A 17 13.35 -2.64 -1.27
C GLU A 17 12.81 -1.80 -0.09
N PRO A 18 12.85 -2.34 1.15
CA PRO A 18 13.30 -3.68 1.51
C PRO A 18 12.28 -4.77 1.12
N LYS A 19 12.74 -5.88 0.55
CA LYS A 19 11.85 -7.00 0.21
C LYS A 19 11.65 -7.97 1.35
N SER A 20 10.50 -8.66 1.33
CA SER A 20 10.30 -9.84 2.18
C SER A 20 11.31 -10.95 1.86
N PRO A 21 11.56 -11.91 2.77
CA PRO A 21 12.52 -13.00 2.52
C PRO A 21 12.25 -13.81 1.24
N LYS A 22 10.97 -13.92 0.82
CA LYS A 22 10.57 -14.59 -0.42
C LYS A 22 10.58 -13.68 -1.66
N GLY A 23 10.92 -12.40 -1.49
CA GLY A 23 11.05 -11.42 -2.57
C GLY A 23 9.74 -10.90 -3.17
N SER A 24 8.58 -11.39 -2.72
CA SER A 24 7.28 -11.09 -3.33
C SER A 24 6.54 -9.88 -2.72
N ARG A 25 7.08 -9.29 -1.65
CA ARG A 25 6.47 -8.14 -0.96
C ARG A 25 7.49 -7.04 -0.76
N SER A 26 7.06 -5.80 -0.87
CA SER A 26 7.82 -4.64 -0.40
C SER A 26 7.44 -4.39 1.06
N PHE A 27 8.38 -4.58 1.96
CA PHE A 27 8.26 -4.20 3.37
C PHE A 27 8.51 -2.70 3.53
N PRO A 28 7.94 -2.07 4.57
CA PRO A 28 8.18 -0.67 4.84
C PRO A 28 9.64 -0.44 5.22
N SER A 29 10.24 0.60 4.64
CA SER A 29 11.58 1.08 5.01
C SER A 29 11.62 1.71 6.41
N LYS A 30 10.46 2.13 6.94
CA LYS A 30 10.30 2.74 8.27
C LYS A 30 8.96 2.32 8.91
N ASN A 31 8.96 2.13 10.23
CA ASN A 31 7.76 1.84 11.00
C ASN A 31 7.09 3.13 11.46
N LEU A 32 6.18 3.66 10.63
CA LEU A 32 5.55 4.97 10.88
C LEU A 32 4.11 4.91 11.35
N SER A 33 3.50 3.72 11.35
CA SER A 33 2.14 3.55 11.86
C SER A 33 2.05 3.70 13.37
N LYS A 34 0.95 4.28 13.82
CA LYS A 34 0.55 4.34 15.22
C LYS A 34 -0.24 3.08 15.61
N GLY A 35 -0.28 2.82 16.91
CA GLY A 35 -0.97 1.66 17.48
C GLY A 35 -2.49 1.73 17.42
N VAL A 36 -3.15 0.73 18.02
CA VAL A 36 -4.61 0.62 18.08
C VAL A 36 -5.22 1.85 18.77
N GLY A 37 -6.32 2.36 18.21
CA GLY A 37 -7.03 3.55 18.71
C GLY A 37 -6.52 4.88 18.15
N GLU A 38 -5.36 4.88 17.50
CA GLU A 38 -4.78 6.06 16.88
C GLU A 38 -5.09 6.16 15.38
N TRP A 39 -5.30 7.38 14.89
CA TRP A 39 -5.51 7.62 13.46
C TRP A 39 -4.19 7.60 12.70
N ASN A 40 -4.17 6.82 11.63
CA ASN A 40 -3.09 6.80 10.65
C ASN A 40 -3.54 7.46 9.33
N HIS A 41 -2.63 8.18 8.68
CA HIS A 41 -2.86 8.78 7.38
C HIS A 41 -2.08 8.02 6.31
N TYR A 42 -2.81 7.46 5.35
CA TYR A 42 -2.25 6.72 4.22
C TYR A 42 -2.45 7.53 2.95
N TYR A 43 -1.38 7.70 2.18
CA TYR A 43 -1.44 8.25 0.83
C TYR A 43 -0.87 7.22 -0.13
N ILE A 44 -1.63 6.94 -1.19
CA ILE A 44 -1.27 5.95 -2.21
C ILE A 44 -1.21 6.68 -3.55
N LYS A 45 -0.13 6.46 -4.30
CA LYS A 45 0.03 6.98 -5.66
C LYS A 45 0.24 5.82 -6.62
N ALA A 46 -0.68 5.67 -7.57
CA ALA A 46 -0.62 4.66 -8.62
C ALA A 46 -0.54 5.35 -9.99
N ILE A 47 0.57 5.20 -10.71
CA ILE A 47 0.77 5.79 -12.05
C ILE A 47 1.51 4.79 -12.94
N ASN A 48 1.01 4.53 -14.15
CA ASN A 48 1.69 3.74 -15.19
C ASN A 48 2.18 2.33 -14.78
N GLY A 49 1.54 1.74 -13.77
CA GLY A 49 1.94 0.44 -13.21
C GLY A 49 2.98 0.53 -12.08
N GLU A 50 3.22 1.72 -11.53
CA GLU A 50 3.95 1.93 -10.28
C GLU A 50 2.98 2.29 -9.17
N VAL A 51 3.11 1.63 -8.01
CA VAL A 51 2.35 1.92 -6.78
C VAL A 51 3.33 2.29 -5.68
N ARG A 52 3.12 3.45 -5.04
CA ARG A 52 3.87 3.89 -3.87
C ARG A 52 2.93 4.17 -2.71
N LEU A 53 3.40 3.85 -1.51
CA LEU A 53 2.68 4.07 -0.26
C LEU A 53 3.45 5.02 0.65
N TRP A 54 2.73 6.00 1.20
CA TRP A 54 3.16 6.84 2.30
C TRP A 54 2.31 6.56 3.53
N VAL A 55 2.97 6.47 4.68
CA VAL A 55 2.32 6.30 5.99
C VAL A 55 2.75 7.44 6.89
N ASN A 56 1.78 8.20 7.40
CA ASN A 56 2.00 9.34 8.31
C ASN A 56 3.05 10.35 7.81
N GLY A 57 3.06 10.61 6.49
CA GLY A 57 3.83 11.69 5.87
C GLY A 57 5.08 11.26 5.12
N GLU A 58 5.56 10.02 5.26
CA GLU A 58 6.76 9.56 4.56
C GLU A 58 6.49 8.33 3.70
N GLN A 59 7.20 8.23 2.57
CA GLN A 59 7.12 7.09 1.68
C GLN A 59 7.80 5.88 2.34
N VAL A 60 7.11 4.76 2.43
CA VAL A 60 7.62 3.57 3.13
C VAL A 60 7.81 2.37 2.22
N SER A 61 6.98 2.18 1.19
CA SER A 61 7.02 0.97 0.35
C SER A 61 6.38 1.19 -1.01
N GLY A 62 6.44 0.16 -1.86
CA GLY A 62 5.79 0.16 -3.17
C GLY A 62 6.32 -0.88 -4.13
N GLY A 63 5.95 -0.75 -5.39
CA GLY A 63 6.47 -1.57 -6.46
C GLY A 63 6.17 -0.97 -7.83
N LYS A 64 6.77 -1.55 -8.85
CA LYS A 64 6.59 -1.20 -10.25
C LYS A 64 6.18 -2.43 -11.06
N ASP A 65 5.95 -2.23 -12.35
CA ASP A 65 5.55 -3.29 -13.28
C ASP A 65 4.28 -4.04 -12.82
N CYS A 66 3.36 -3.31 -12.18
CA CYS A 66 2.09 -3.86 -11.73
C CYS A 66 1.23 -4.27 -12.94
N ASP A 67 0.63 -5.47 -12.85
CA ASP A 67 -0.28 -6.02 -13.86
C ASP A 67 -1.42 -6.76 -13.15
N PRO A 68 -2.70 -6.37 -13.35
CA PRO A 68 -3.18 -5.28 -14.22
C PRO A 68 -2.86 -3.86 -13.70
N LYS A 69 -2.90 -2.87 -14.61
CA LYS A 69 -2.65 -1.44 -14.29
C LYS A 69 -3.90 -0.64 -13.93
N THR A 70 -5.08 -1.23 -14.07
CA THR A 70 -6.38 -0.61 -13.81
C THR A 70 -7.26 -1.59 -13.04
N GLY A 71 -8.14 -1.07 -12.19
CA GLY A 71 -9.04 -1.88 -11.38
C GLY A 71 -9.87 -1.05 -10.43
N TYR A 72 -10.40 -1.69 -9.41
CA TYR A 72 -11.23 -1.08 -8.38
C TYR A 72 -10.46 -0.88 -7.09
N LEU A 73 -10.88 0.08 -6.28
CA LEU A 73 -10.42 0.25 -4.90
C LEU A 73 -11.37 -0.50 -3.98
N CYS A 74 -10.80 -1.26 -3.04
CA CYS A 74 -11.53 -1.98 -2.01
C CYS A 74 -10.92 -1.63 -0.65
N LEU A 75 -11.79 -1.45 0.36
CA LEU A 75 -11.38 -1.31 1.75
C LEU A 75 -11.67 -2.64 2.45
N GLU A 76 -10.62 -3.24 3.00
CA GLU A 76 -10.69 -4.55 3.64
C GLU A 76 -10.64 -4.40 5.17
N SER A 77 -11.39 -5.28 5.84
CA SER A 77 -11.36 -5.49 7.29
C SER A 77 -11.18 -6.98 7.54
N GLU A 78 -10.08 -7.38 8.17
CA GLU A 78 -9.79 -8.78 8.48
C GLU A 78 -9.69 -8.96 10.00
N GLY A 79 -10.53 -9.81 10.59
CA GLY A 79 -10.42 -10.26 11.99
C GLY A 79 -10.87 -9.27 13.07
N SER A 80 -10.94 -7.96 12.80
CA SER A 80 -11.40 -6.93 13.73
C SER A 80 -12.07 -5.76 13.02
N PRO A 81 -12.95 -4.98 13.68
CA PRO A 81 -13.49 -3.75 13.09
C PRO A 81 -12.40 -2.75 12.72
N ILE A 82 -12.63 -2.01 11.63
CA ILE A 82 -11.79 -0.89 11.20
C ILE A 82 -12.68 0.29 10.79
N GLU A 83 -12.21 1.50 11.08
CA GLU A 83 -12.89 2.74 10.72
C GLU A 83 -12.07 3.51 9.68
N PHE A 84 -12.74 4.02 8.65
CA PHE A 84 -12.13 4.86 7.62
C PHE A 84 -12.78 6.24 7.62
N LYS A 85 -11.98 7.30 7.48
CA LYS A 85 -12.48 8.67 7.29
C LYS A 85 -11.55 9.46 6.38
N GLY A 86 -12.09 10.52 5.78
CA GLY A 86 -11.31 11.43 4.95
C GLY A 86 -10.81 10.81 3.63
N LEU A 87 -11.52 9.79 3.12
CA LEU A 87 -11.20 9.15 1.85
C LEU A 87 -11.36 10.16 0.71
N LYS A 88 -10.29 10.36 -0.07
CA LYS A 88 -10.26 11.25 -1.23
C LYS A 88 -9.53 10.55 -2.37
N ILE A 89 -10.06 10.69 -3.56
CA ILE A 89 -9.47 10.14 -4.78
C ILE A 89 -9.28 11.30 -5.75
N LYS A 90 -8.12 11.31 -6.40
CA LYS A 90 -7.82 12.18 -7.53
C LYS A 90 -7.31 11.30 -8.66
N GLU A 91 -8.06 11.24 -9.74
CA GLU A 91 -7.59 10.62 -10.98
C GLU A 91 -6.40 11.43 -11.52
N LEU A 92 -5.40 10.70 -12.02
CA LEU A 92 -4.15 11.27 -12.53
C LEU A 92 -4.13 11.11 -14.06
N PRO A 93 -3.47 12.03 -14.80
CA PRO A 93 -3.41 11.98 -16.25
C PRO A 93 -2.70 10.74 -16.78
#